data_AF-A0A368P603-F1
#
_entry.id   AF-A0A368P603-F1
#
_cell.length_a   1.000
_cell.length_b   1.000
_cell.length_c   1.000
_cell.angle_alpha   90.00
_cell.angle_beta   90.00
_cell.angle_gamma   90.00
#
_symmetry.space_group_name_H-M   'P 1'
#
loop_
_entity.id
_entity.type
_entity.pdbx_description
1 polymer ?
#
loop_
_entity_poly.entity_id
_entity_poly.type
_entity_poly.pdbx_seq_one_letter_code
_entity_poly.pdbx_strand_id
1 'polypeptide(L)'
;MKRTDNQLLVITHLSQLLTHLTGFGGLIVPLIIWITQKDTVEQMDEQGKAILNFQISIILYSIISIPLILLFGLGFILLGLVAILALVMPIINAINASNGKQINYPLSINFIS
;
A
#
# COMPACT_ATOMS: atom_id res chain seq x y z
N MET A 1 -20.03 -18.16 -4.05
CA MET A 1 -20.32 -16.72 -3.96
C MET A 1 -19.28 -16.11 -3.05
N LYS A 2 -18.62 -15.01 -3.44
CA LYS A 2 -17.68 -14.31 -2.54
C LYS A 2 -18.49 -13.65 -1.42
N ARG A 3 -17.92 -13.55 -0.21
CA ARG A 3 -18.55 -12.84 0.92
C ARG A 3 -18.16 -11.37 0.90
N THR A 4 -19.08 -10.51 1.32
CA THR A 4 -18.78 -9.10 1.62
C THR A 4 -18.12 -9.01 3.00
N ASP A 5 -16.93 -8.40 3.08
CA ASP A 5 -16.14 -8.32 4.31
C ASP A 5 -15.33 -7.01 4.36
N ASN A 6 -16.05 -5.91 4.60
CA ASN A 6 -15.43 -4.57 4.58
C ASN A 6 -14.39 -4.39 5.70
N GLN A 7 -14.57 -5.06 6.84
CA GLN A 7 -13.61 -5.00 7.94
C GLN A 7 -12.27 -5.59 7.52
N LEU A 8 -12.28 -6.73 6.82
CA LEU A 8 -11.05 -7.30 6.31
C LEU A 8 -10.38 -6.39 5.29
N LEU A 9 -11.12 -5.75 4.37
CA LEU A 9 -10.56 -4.76 3.43
C LEU A 9 -9.89 -3.59 4.16
N VAL A 10 -10.56 -3.03 5.17
CA VAL A 10 -10.01 -1.98 6.04
C VAL A 10 -8.72 -2.45 6.72
N ILE A 11 -8.72 -3.66 7.28
CA ILE A 11 -7.53 -4.23 7.93
C ILE A 11 -6.39 -4.41 6.93
N THR A 12 -6.66 -4.87 5.72
CA THR A 12 -5.64 -5.01 4.66
C THR A 12 -4.99 -3.66 4.36
N HIS A 13 -5.77 -2.59 4.20
CA HIS A 13 -5.24 -1.25 4.02
C HIS A 13 -4.40 -0.79 5.23
N LEU A 14 -4.95 -0.86 6.45
CA LEU A 14 -4.23 -0.41 7.65
C LEU A 14 -2.98 -1.24 7.95
N SER A 15 -2.93 -2.52 7.56
CA SER A 15 -1.75 -3.36 7.76
C SER A 15 -0.51 -2.85 7.02
N GLN A 16 -0.68 -2.02 5.99
CA GLN A 16 0.42 -1.31 5.33
C GLN A 16 1.22 -0.41 6.29
N LEU A 17 0.61 0.08 7.37
CA LEU A 17 1.28 0.91 8.37
C LEU A 17 2.37 0.16 9.14
N LEU A 18 2.37 -1.17 9.12
CA LEU A 18 3.44 -2.00 9.69
C LEU A 18 4.81 -1.71 9.08
N THR A 19 4.88 -1.13 7.86
CA THR A 19 6.14 -0.64 7.28
C THR A 19 6.85 0.35 8.21
N HIS A 20 6.13 1.16 8.98
CA HIS A 20 6.75 2.15 9.89
C HIS A 20 7.34 1.50 11.15
N LEU A 21 6.87 0.30 11.52
CA LEU A 21 7.34 -0.42 12.70
C LEU A 21 8.44 -1.44 12.36
N THR A 22 8.32 -2.06 11.19
CA THR A 22 9.13 -3.23 10.80
C THR A 22 10.00 -2.99 9.59
N GLY A 23 9.79 -1.89 8.84
CA GLY A 23 10.45 -1.60 7.58
C GLY A 23 9.87 -2.34 6.36
N PHE A 24 9.27 -3.52 6.54
CA PHE A 24 8.79 -4.37 5.43
C PHE A 24 7.40 -4.98 5.63
N GLY A 25 6.86 -4.95 6.85
CA GLY A 25 5.59 -5.60 7.21
C GLY A 25 4.38 -5.09 6.43
N GLY A 26 4.41 -3.84 5.96
CA GLY A 26 3.34 -3.29 5.15
C GLY A 26 3.28 -3.81 3.71
N LEU A 27 4.27 -4.56 3.23
CA LEU A 27 4.17 -5.35 2.00
C LEU A 27 3.75 -6.80 2.31
N ILE A 28 4.41 -7.42 3.30
CA ILE A 28 4.25 -8.85 3.60
C ILE A 28 2.85 -9.18 4.11
N VAL A 29 2.30 -8.37 5.04
CA VAL A 29 1.00 -8.66 5.64
C VAL A 29 -0.14 -8.53 4.61
N PRO A 30 -0.25 -7.43 3.83
CA PRO A 30 -1.24 -7.37 2.76
C PRO A 30 -1.08 -8.48 1.71
N LEU A 31 0.15 -8.90 1.39
CA LEU A 31 0.41 -9.98 0.44
C LEU A 31 -0.21 -11.30 0.92
N ILE A 32 0.00 -11.64 2.19
CA ILE A 32 -0.58 -12.85 2.80
C ILE A 32 -2.11 -12.76 2.82
N ILE A 33 -2.66 -11.61 3.24
CA ILE A 33 -4.12 -11.41 3.24
C ILE A 33 -4.69 -11.54 1.84
N TRP A 34 -4.08 -10.89 0.84
CA TRP A 34 -4.55 -10.93 -0.55
C TRP A 34 -4.51 -12.36 -1.12
N ILE A 35 -3.37 -13.06 -1.03
CA ILE A 35 -3.26 -14.43 -1.59
C ILE A 35 -4.28 -15.38 -0.96
N THR A 36 -4.54 -15.24 0.34
CA THR A 36 -5.46 -16.15 1.06
C THR A 36 -6.93 -15.78 0.90
N GLN A 37 -7.26 -14.52 0.58
CA GLN A 37 -8.65 -14.01 0.62
C GLN A 37 -9.17 -13.51 -0.74
N LYS A 38 -8.32 -13.37 -1.77
CA LYS A 38 -8.71 -12.84 -3.10
C LYS A 38 -9.88 -13.59 -3.76
N ASP A 39 -9.99 -14.89 -3.52
CA ASP A 39 -11.01 -15.75 -4.12
C ASP A 39 -12.27 -15.88 -3.26
N THR A 40 -12.22 -15.41 -2.00
CA THR A 40 -13.31 -15.58 -1.02
C THR A 40 -14.01 -14.28 -0.65
N VAL A 41 -13.34 -13.13 -0.76
CA VAL A 41 -13.88 -11.82 -0.37
C VAL A 41 -14.07 -10.90 -1.59
N GLU A 42 -15.24 -10.25 -1.65
CA GLU A 42 -15.55 -9.28 -2.69
C GLU A 42 -14.58 -8.08 -2.65
N GLN A 43 -14.18 -7.57 -3.81
CA GLN A 43 -13.20 -6.49 -3.99
C GLN A 43 -11.77 -6.75 -3.46
N MET A 44 -11.53 -7.84 -2.73
CA MET A 44 -10.20 -8.16 -2.18
C MET A 44 -9.14 -8.29 -3.27
N ASP A 45 -9.48 -8.88 -4.42
CA ASP A 45 -8.48 -9.03 -5.50
C ASP A 45 -8.04 -7.68 -6.07
N GLU A 46 -8.99 -6.80 -6.35
CA GLU A 46 -8.71 -5.46 -6.88
C GLU A 46 -7.93 -4.59 -5.88
N GLN A 47 -8.42 -4.50 -4.64
CA GLN A 47 -7.80 -3.67 -3.61
C GLN A 47 -6.45 -4.23 -3.16
N GLY A 48 -6.33 -5.56 -3.07
CA GLY A 48 -5.07 -6.24 -2.73
C GLY A 48 -3.99 -5.98 -3.76
N LYS A 49 -4.29 -6.11 -5.07
CA LYS A 49 -3.35 -5.75 -6.14
C LYS A 49 -2.94 -4.28 -6.07
N ALA A 50 -3.89 -3.36 -5.86
CA ALA A 50 -3.61 -1.93 -5.72
C ALA A 50 -2.68 -1.63 -4.53
N ILE A 51 -2.91 -2.28 -3.38
CA ILE A 51 -2.06 -2.19 -2.20
C ILE A 51 -0.64 -2.68 -2.49
N LEU A 52 -0.50 -3.83 -3.15
CA LEU A 52 0.80 -4.41 -3.47
C LEU A 52 1.58 -3.57 -4.47
N ASN A 53 0.91 -3.09 -5.53
CA ASN A 53 1.48 -2.17 -6.49
C ASN A 53 2.03 -0.92 -5.80
N PHE A 54 1.25 -0.31 -4.90
CA PHE A 54 1.67 0.86 -4.15
C PHE A 54 2.87 0.57 -3.25
N GLN A 55 2.87 -0.54 -2.50
CA GLN A 55 3.98 -0.88 -1.60
C GLN A 55 5.27 -1.14 -2.37
N ILE A 56 5.19 -1.82 -3.51
CA ILE A 56 6.35 -2.02 -4.38
C ILE A 56 6.85 -0.68 -4.95
N SER A 57 5.95 0.23 -5.34
CA SER A 57 6.33 1.58 -5.77
C SER A 57 7.02 2.37 -4.67
N ILE A 58 6.50 2.36 -3.45
CA ILE A 58 7.09 3.03 -2.28
C ILE A 58 8.49 2.48 -1.97
N ILE A 59 8.68 1.16 -2.03
CA ILE A 59 10.00 0.53 -1.86
C ILE A 59 10.95 0.98 -2.97
N LEU A 60 10.49 0.96 -4.23
CA LEU A 60 11.30 1.39 -5.38
C LEU A 60 11.73 2.85 -5.23
N TYR A 61 10.81 3.76 -4.89
CA TYR A 61 11.12 5.17 -4.67
C TYR A 61 12.07 5.37 -3.49
N SER A 62 11.94 4.57 -2.43
CA SER A 62 12.87 4.59 -1.30
C SER A 62 14.28 4.20 -1.73
N ILE A 63 14.42 3.14 -2.53
CA ILE A 63 15.72 2.68 -3.06
C ILE A 63 16.34 3.74 -3.98
N ILE A 64 15.56 4.32 -4.89
CA ILE A 64 16.01 5.38 -5.81
C ILE A 64 16.45 6.63 -5.04
N SER A 65 15.84 6.91 -3.89
CA SER A 65 16.19 8.06 -3.07
C SER A 65 17.61 7.97 -2.50
N ILE A 66 18.13 6.77 -2.24
CA ILE A 66 19.47 6.57 -1.63
C ILE A 66 20.59 7.21 -2.49
N PRO A 67 20.78 6.87 -3.78
CA PRO A 67 21.79 7.53 -4.60
C PRO A 67 21.49 9.02 -4.83
N LEU A 68 20.21 9.43 -4.84
CA LEU A 68 19.82 10.84 -4.97
C LEU A 68 20.19 11.69 -3.75
N ILE A 69 20.50 11.09 -2.59
CA ILE A 69 21.05 11.85 -1.45
C ILE A 69 22.36 12.53 -1.85
N LEU A 70 23.19 11.88 -2.68
CA LEU A 70 24.47 12.44 -3.14
C LEU A 70 24.29 13.65 -4.07
N LEU A 71 23.09 13.83 -4.64
CA LEU A 71 22.73 14.97 -5.48
C LEU A 71 22.14 16.10 -4.63
N PHE A 72 23.00 16.78 -3.86
CA PHE A 72 22.63 17.92 -3.00
C PHE A 72 21.49 17.63 -1.99
N GLY A 73 21.38 16.38 -1.53
CA GLY A 73 20.36 15.99 -0.56
C GLY A 73 18.95 15.82 -1.13
N LEU A 74 18.77 15.82 -2.46
CA LEU A 74 17.47 15.63 -3.10
C LEU A 74 16.77 14.34 -2.65
N GLY A 75 17.55 13.30 -2.37
CA GLY A 75 17.04 12.04 -1.82
C GLY A 75 16.28 12.20 -0.50
N PHE A 76 16.64 13.15 0.37
CA PHE A 76 15.91 13.38 1.62
C PHE A 76 14.51 13.93 1.38
N ILE A 77 14.36 14.81 0.39
CA ILE A 77 13.06 15.36 -0.01
C ILE A 77 12.15 14.24 -0.53
N LEU A 78 12.70 13.37 -1.38
CA LEU A 78 11.95 12.23 -1.92
C LEU A 78 11.57 11.22 -0.83
N LEU A 79 12.49 10.88 0.08
CA LEU A 79 12.18 10.01 1.23
C LEU A 79 11.08 10.60 2.11
N GLY A 80 11.11 11.92 2.37
CA GLY A 80 10.07 12.60 3.13
C GLY A 80 8.70 12.49 2.46
N LEU A 81 8.62 12.71 1.15
CA LEU A 81 7.38 12.56 0.38
C LEU A 81 6.88 11.11 0.41
N VAL A 82 7.77 10.14 0.20
CA VAL A 82 7.46 8.71 0.23
C VAL A 82 6.93 8.30 1.61
N ALA A 83 7.54 8.76 2.70
CA ALA A 83 7.10 8.48 4.06
C ALA A 83 5.69 9.04 4.33
N ILE A 84 5.42 10.28 3.90
CA ILE A 84 4.09 10.90 4.03
C ILE A 84 3.04 10.09 3.27
N LEU A 85 3.33 9.70 2.02
CA LEU A 85 2.40 8.88 1.21
C LEU A 85 2.17 7.51 1.84
N ALA A 86 3.24 6.84 2.30
CA ALA A 86 3.17 5.54 2.96
C ALA A 86 2.35 5.56 4.26
N LEU A 87 2.26 6.71 4.93
CA LEU A 87 1.45 6.90 6.14
C LEU A 87 0.00 7.27 5.81
N VAL A 88 -0.21 8.24 4.93
CA VAL A 88 -1.53 8.85 4.66
C VAL A 88 -2.40 7.97 3.79
N MET A 89 -1.84 7.36 2.75
CA MET A 89 -2.63 6.60 1.77
C MET A 89 -3.32 5.36 2.34
N PRO A 90 -2.68 4.53 3.20
CA PRO A 90 -3.36 3.45 3.89
C PRO A 90 -4.58 3.91 4.70
N ILE A 91 -4.49 5.05 5.38
CA ILE A 91 -5.56 5.58 6.24
C ILE A 91 -6.74 6.05 5.38
N ILE A 92 -6.48 6.85 4.34
CA ILE A 92 -7.53 7.35 3.44
C ILE A 92 -8.23 6.18 2.74
N ASN A 93 -7.46 5.21 2.22
CA ASN A 93 -8.05 4.08 1.51
C ASN A 93 -8.76 3.09 2.44
N ALA A 94 -8.33 2.95 3.69
CA ALA A 94 -9.10 2.22 4.70
C ALA A 94 -10.48 2.87 4.93
N ILE A 95 -10.54 4.20 5.06
CA ILE A 95 -11.81 4.93 5.17
C ILE A 95 -12.67 4.75 3.91
N ASN A 96 -12.06 4.80 2.73
CA ASN A 96 -12.77 4.59 1.46
C ASN A 96 -13.31 3.16 1.33
N ALA A 97 -12.52 2.14 1.70
CA ALA A 97 -12.93 0.75 1.71
C ALA A 97 -14.13 0.52 2.64
N SER A 98 -14.12 1.14 3.83
CA SER A 98 -15.26 1.09 4.75
C SER A 98 -16.54 1.71 4.19
N ASN A 99 -16.41 2.71 3.31
CA ASN A 99 -17.53 3.43 2.70
C ASN A 99 -17.92 2.90 1.31
N GLY A 100 -17.29 1.82 0.83
CA GLY A 100 -17.51 1.32 -0.53
C GLY A 100 -17.11 2.31 -1.63
N LYS A 101 -16.19 3.24 -1.34
CA LYS A 101 -15.66 4.20 -2.31
C LYS A 101 -14.46 3.61 -3.06
N GLN A 102 -14.17 4.16 -4.24
CA GLN A 102 -13.03 3.74 -5.05
C GLN A 102 -11.71 3.93 -4.28
N ILE A 103 -10.83 2.94 -4.38
CA ILE A 103 -9.48 2.97 -3.84
C ILE A 103 -8.56 3.63 -4.85
N ASN A 104 -7.72 4.56 -4.38
CA ASN A 104 -6.75 5.23 -5.23
C ASN A 104 -5.41 5.32 -4.53
N TYR A 105 -4.34 4.85 -5.17
CA TYR A 105 -2.97 5.04 -4.70
C TYR A 105 -2.22 5.92 -5.71
N PRO A 106 -2.05 7.23 -5.45
CA PRO A 106 -1.31 8.10 -6.34
C PRO A 106 0.15 7.65 -6.40
N LEU A 107 0.77 7.83 -7.57
CA LEU A 107 2.14 7.40 -7.84
C LEU A 107 2.36 5.88 -7.68
N SER A 108 1.29 5.08 -7.67
CA SER A 108 1.42 3.63 -7.77
C SER A 108 1.69 3.22 -9.21
N ILE A 109 2.67 2.34 -9.40
CA ILE A 109 3.00 1.70 -10.67
C ILE A 109 2.30 0.34 -10.71
N ASN A 110 1.62 0.02 -11.80
CA ASN A 110 0.90 -1.24 -11.95
C ASN A 110 1.85 -2.38 -12.33
N PHE A 111 2.31 -3.14 -11.34
CA PHE A 111 3.10 -4.36 -11.54
C PHE A 111 2.21 -5.60 -11.69
N ILE A 112 1.11 -5.64 -10.94
CA ILE A 112 0.12 -6.70 -10.94
C ILE A 112 -1.19 -6.11 -11.49
N SER A 113 -1.74 -6.72 -12.54
CA SER A 113 -3.01 -6.34 -13.18
C SER A 113 -4.10 -7.38 -12.91
#